data_AF-A0A7V8ZLI4-F1
#
_entry.id   AF-A0A7V8ZLI4-F1
#
_cell.length_a   1.000
_cell.length_b   1.000
_cell.length_c   1.000
_cell.angle_alpha   90.00
_cell.angle_beta   90.00
_cell.angle_gamma   90.00
#
_symmetry.space_group_name_H-M   'P 1'
#
loop_
_entity.id
_entity.type
_entity.pdbx_description
1 polymer ?
#
loop_
_entity_poly.entity_id
_entity_poly.type
_entity_poly.pdbx_seq_one_letter_code
_entity_poly.pdbx_strand_id
1 'polypeptide(L)'
;MDPFVVIILGGVGGLVIGLLLLGRFYPGSGAETIDWKPTRSAEVEVQNEIDDLDQMLAATNRRRRARGKPELTEDSIALEIAQETRSAHKRREEYVDELDLAQMLDAKNARRLRKGKPPMTLEDYKRSIDGPL
;
A
#
# COMPACT_ATOMS: atom_id res chain seq x y z
N MET A 1 -25.58 33.17 27.65
CA MET A 1 -25.40 31.78 27.17
C MET A 1 -26.72 31.07 27.37
N ASP A 2 -27.23 30.40 26.33
CA ASP A 2 -28.46 29.60 26.42
C ASP A 2 -28.25 28.43 27.41
N PRO A 3 -29.11 28.27 28.44
CA PRO A 3 -29.05 27.16 29.37
C PRO A 3 -28.94 25.79 28.69
N PHE A 4 -29.61 25.62 27.56
CA PHE A 4 -29.57 24.36 26.78
C PHE A 4 -28.15 24.06 26.27
N VAL A 5 -27.47 25.07 25.73
CA VAL A 5 -26.10 24.95 25.21
C VAL A 5 -25.12 24.61 26.34
N VAL A 6 -25.29 25.21 27.53
CA VAL A 6 -24.44 24.94 28.69
C VAL A 6 -24.59 23.50 29.16
N ILE A 7 -25.81 22.98 29.21
CA ILE A 7 -26.09 21.60 29.64
C ILE A 7 -25.51 20.60 28.64
N ILE A 8 -25.71 20.80 27.34
CA ILE A 8 -25.17 19.90 26.31
C ILE A 8 -23.64 19.94 26.30
N LEU A 9 -23.06 21.14 26.28
CA LEU A 9 -21.60 21.28 26.20
C LEU A 9 -20.92 20.73 27.47
N GLY A 10 -21.50 20.98 28.65
CA GLY A 10 -21.03 20.43 29.91
C GLY A 10 -21.18 18.91 29.97
N GLY A 11 -22.30 18.36 29.48
CA GLY A 11 -22.53 16.91 29.43
C GLY A 11 -21.56 16.19 28.50
N VAL A 12 -21.41 16.69 27.27
CA VAL A 12 -20.47 16.11 26.28
C VAL A 12 -19.02 16.28 26.76
N GLY A 13 -18.66 17.47 27.24
CA GLY A 13 -17.33 17.73 27.78
C GLY A 13 -17.01 16.84 28.98
N GLY A 14 -17.96 16.69 29.91
CA GLY A 14 -17.84 15.80 31.07
C GLY A 14 -17.68 14.34 30.66
N LEU A 15 -18.44 13.87 29.67
CA LEU A 15 -18.31 12.52 29.13
C LEU A 15 -16.92 12.27 28.53
N VAL A 16 -16.45 13.19 27.68
CA VAL A 16 -15.12 13.09 27.04
C VAL A 16 -14.02 13.07 28.11
N ILE A 17 -14.08 14.00 29.07
CA ILE A 17 -13.11 14.04 30.18
C ILE A 17 -13.18 12.74 30.99
N GLY A 18 -14.38 12.24 31.28
CA GLY A 18 -14.58 10.98 31.99
C GLY A 18 -13.97 9.77 31.27
N LEU A 19 -14.15 9.66 29.96
CA LEU A 19 -13.55 8.61 29.14
C LEU A 19 -12.02 8.72 29.10
N LEU A 20 -11.48 9.95 29.01
CA LEU A 20 -10.03 10.18 29.04
C LEU A 20 -9.42 9.79 30.39
N LEU A 21 -10.08 10.15 31.50
CA LEU A 21 -9.65 9.75 32.84
C LEU A 21 -9.73 8.23 33.01
N LEU A 22 -10.81 7.61 32.54
CA LEU A 22 -10.96 6.15 32.58
C LEU A 22 -9.83 5.45 31.82
N GLY A 23 -9.53 5.86 30.58
CA GLY A 23 -8.41 5.31 29.82
C GLY A 23 -7.04 5.59 30.43
N ARG A 24 -6.86 6.73 31.13
CA ARG A 24 -5.59 7.11 31.76
C ARG A 24 -5.32 6.37 33.07
N PHE A 25 -6.35 6.02 33.82
CA PHE A 25 -6.24 5.44 35.16
C PHE A 25 -6.62 3.96 35.23
N TYR A 26 -7.28 3.40 34.22
CA TYR A 26 -7.57 1.98 34.15
C TYR A 26 -6.33 1.21 33.65
N PRO A 27 -5.79 0.25 34.44
CA PRO A 27 -4.53 -0.43 34.12
C PRO A 27 -4.66 -1.55 33.08
N GLY A 28 -5.88 -1.98 32.76
CA GLY A 28 -6.12 -3.07 31.79
C GLY A 28 -6.20 -2.57 30.35
N SER A 29 -5.64 -3.33 29.43
CA SER A 29 -5.88 -3.14 28.00
C SER A 29 -7.30 -3.59 27.66
N GLY A 30 -8.03 -2.82 26.84
CA GLY A 30 -9.33 -3.26 26.31
C GLY A 30 -9.23 -4.63 25.60
N ALA A 31 -8.05 -4.97 25.07
CA ALA A 31 -7.78 -6.27 24.47
C ALA A 31 -7.69 -7.41 25.51
N GLU A 32 -7.15 -7.15 26.72
CA GLU A 32 -7.11 -8.13 27.81
C GLU A 32 -8.51 -8.39 28.39
N THR A 33 -9.40 -7.39 28.33
CA THR A 33 -10.79 -7.54 28.80
C THR A 33 -11.62 -8.43 27.89
N ILE A 34 -11.29 -8.45 26.59
CA ILE A 34 -12.05 -9.18 25.58
C ILE A 34 -11.58 -10.66 25.48
N ASP A 35 -10.35 -11.00 25.90
CA ASP A 35 -9.72 -12.34 25.79
C ASP A 35 -10.12 -13.07 24.50
N TRP A 36 -10.06 -12.34 23.37
CA TRP A 36 -10.52 -12.89 22.10
C TRP A 36 -9.57 -13.99 21.65
N LYS A 37 -10.04 -15.24 21.74
CA LYS A 37 -9.36 -16.40 21.20
C LYS A 37 -10.02 -16.80 19.88
N PRO A 38 -9.24 -17.15 18.84
CA PRO A 38 -9.81 -17.72 17.62
C PRO A 38 -10.75 -18.87 17.94
N THR A 39 -11.91 -18.92 17.27
CA THR A 39 -12.92 -19.97 17.50
C THR A 39 -12.50 -21.33 16.96
N ARG A 40 -11.42 -21.38 16.18
CA ARG A 40 -10.89 -22.55 15.47
C ARG A 40 -9.37 -22.65 15.66
N SER A 41 -8.83 -23.87 15.54
CA SER A 41 -7.38 -24.06 15.55
C SER A 41 -6.76 -23.52 14.26
N ALA A 42 -5.44 -23.27 14.28
CA ALA A 42 -4.72 -22.78 13.12
C ALA A 42 -4.81 -23.74 11.93
N GLU A 43 -4.77 -25.05 12.19
CA GLU A 43 -4.86 -26.07 11.14
C GLU A 43 -6.22 -26.04 10.45
N VAL A 44 -7.30 -25.87 11.22
CA VAL A 44 -8.66 -25.77 10.67
C VAL A 44 -8.83 -24.49 9.87
N GLU A 45 -8.25 -23.38 10.32
CA GLU A 45 -8.31 -22.12 9.59
C GLU A 45 -7.61 -22.21 8.22
N VAL A 46 -6.41 -22.79 8.19
CA VAL A 46 -5.67 -23.02 6.94
C VAL A 46 -6.45 -23.92 5.98
N GLN A 47 -7.11 -24.98 6.47
CA GLN A 47 -7.95 -25.83 5.62
C GLN A 47 -9.14 -25.06 5.05
N ASN A 48 -9.81 -24.22 5.86
CA ASN A 48 -10.92 -23.40 5.36
C ASN A 48 -10.45 -22.42 4.28
N GLU A 49 -9.26 -21.81 4.45
CA GLU A 49 -8.69 -20.91 3.44
C GLU A 49 -8.43 -21.63 2.11
N ILE A 50 -7.89 -22.86 2.16
CA ILE A 50 -7.67 -23.70 0.97
C ILE A 50 -9.02 -24.02 0.29
N ASP A 51 -10.00 -24.48 1.06
CA ASP A 51 -11.33 -24.82 0.54
C ASP A 51 -12.04 -23.60 -0.08
N ASP A 52 -11.86 -22.41 0.50
CA ASP A 52 -12.42 -21.16 -0.02
C ASP A 52 -11.74 -20.74 -1.34
N LEU A 53 -10.41 -20.90 -1.45
CA LEU A 53 -9.68 -20.66 -2.70
C LEU A 53 -10.17 -21.57 -3.83
N ASP A 54 -10.38 -22.86 -3.55
CA ASP A 54 -10.91 -23.83 -4.50
C ASP A 54 -12.32 -23.47 -4.95
N GLN A 55 -13.18 -23.06 -4.02
CA GLN A 55 -14.54 -22.59 -4.33
C GLN A 55 -14.53 -21.35 -5.23
N MET A 56 -13.65 -20.39 -4.96
CA MET A 56 -13.49 -19.19 -5.79
C MET A 56 -12.99 -19.53 -7.19
N LEU A 57 -11.99 -20.41 -7.31
CA LEU A 57 -11.47 -20.85 -8.61
C LEU A 57 -12.55 -21.58 -9.42
N ALA A 58 -13.29 -22.50 -8.78
CA ALA A 58 -14.39 -23.22 -9.41
C ALA A 58 -15.52 -22.28 -9.85
N ALA A 59 -15.89 -21.29 -9.05
CA ALA A 59 -16.90 -20.29 -9.41
C ALA A 59 -16.44 -19.43 -10.59
N THR A 60 -15.17 -19.03 -10.60
CA THR A 60 -14.56 -18.26 -11.69
C THR A 60 -14.55 -19.07 -12.98
N ASN A 61 -14.09 -20.33 -12.94
CA ASN A 61 -14.05 -21.21 -14.10
C ASN A 61 -15.45 -21.53 -14.64
N ARG A 62 -16.46 -21.67 -13.78
CA ARG A 62 -17.87 -21.75 -14.21
C ARG A 62 -18.28 -20.57 -15.09
N ARG A 63 -17.96 -19.34 -14.67
CA ARG A 63 -18.24 -18.12 -15.46
C ARG A 63 -17.41 -18.04 -16.73
N ARG A 64 -16.14 -18.47 -16.70
CA ARG A 64 -15.25 -18.49 -17.88
C ARG A 64 -15.73 -19.47 -18.93
N ARG A 65 -16.12 -20.69 -18.51
CA ARG A 65 -16.70 -21.73 -19.35
C ARG A 65 -17.98 -21.26 -20.03
N ALA A 66 -18.87 -20.60 -19.28
CA ALA A 66 -20.09 -20.02 -19.85
C ALA A 66 -19.83 -18.95 -20.93
N ARG A 67 -18.64 -18.33 -20.94
CA ARG A 67 -18.20 -17.35 -21.93
C ARG A 67 -17.26 -17.95 -22.99
N GLY A 68 -17.07 -19.27 -23.01
CA GLY A 68 -16.12 -19.95 -23.92
C GLY A 68 -14.66 -19.57 -23.68
N LYS A 69 -14.31 -19.03 -22.51
CA LYS A 69 -12.93 -18.70 -22.14
C LYS A 69 -12.22 -19.92 -21.56
N PRO A 70 -10.91 -20.08 -21.79
CA PRO A 70 -10.13 -21.14 -21.16
C PRO A 70 -10.18 -21.01 -19.63
N GLU A 71 -10.20 -22.16 -18.96
CA GLU A 71 -10.18 -22.26 -17.50
C GLU A 71 -8.84 -21.81 -16.93
N LEU A 72 -8.89 -21.26 -15.72
CA LEU A 72 -7.71 -20.92 -14.93
C LEU A 72 -7.27 -22.14 -14.14
N THR A 73 -5.98 -22.38 -14.13
CA THR A 73 -5.29 -23.32 -13.25
C THR A 73 -4.40 -22.54 -12.29
N GLU A 74 -4.03 -23.15 -11.15
CA GLU A 74 -3.07 -22.56 -10.21
C GLU A 74 -1.77 -22.15 -10.90
N ASP A 75 -1.21 -23.02 -11.75
CA ASP A 75 0.00 -22.73 -12.52
C ASP A 75 -0.17 -21.51 -13.43
N SER A 76 -1.31 -21.40 -14.11
CA SER A 76 -1.58 -20.25 -14.99
C SER A 76 -1.66 -18.94 -14.21
N ILE A 77 -2.26 -18.97 -13.02
CA ILE A 77 -2.36 -17.82 -12.13
C ILE A 77 -0.98 -17.45 -11.59
N ALA A 78 -0.19 -18.44 -11.16
CA ALA A 78 1.16 -18.23 -10.66
C ALA A 78 2.08 -17.60 -11.72
N LEU A 79 1.99 -18.09 -12.97
CA LEU A 79 2.72 -17.51 -14.10
C LEU A 79 2.30 -16.07 -14.39
N GLU A 80 1.00 -15.78 -14.39
CA GLU A 80 0.46 -14.43 -14.59
C GLU A 80 0.97 -13.46 -13.51
N ILE A 81 0.87 -13.86 -12.23
CA ILE A 81 1.37 -13.07 -11.10
C ILE A 81 2.87 -12.82 -11.22
N ALA A 82 3.66 -13.83 -11.57
CA ALA A 82 5.11 -13.69 -11.73
C ALA A 82 5.46 -12.70 -12.85
N GLN A 83 4.75 -12.75 -13.97
CA GLN A 83 4.92 -11.81 -15.08
C GLN A 83 4.52 -10.39 -14.69
N GLU A 84 3.37 -10.22 -14.04
CA GLU A 84 2.89 -8.92 -13.59
C GLU A 84 3.84 -8.29 -12.57
N THR A 85 4.29 -9.07 -11.59
CA THR A 85 5.25 -8.64 -10.56
C THR A 85 6.56 -8.19 -11.19
N ARG A 86 7.10 -8.97 -12.15
CA ARG A 86 8.29 -8.58 -12.90
C ARG A 86 8.10 -7.28 -13.69
N SER A 87 6.94 -7.11 -14.33
CA SER A 87 6.62 -5.89 -15.07
C SER A 87 6.47 -4.67 -14.15
N ALA A 88 5.91 -4.85 -12.96
CA ALA A 88 5.78 -3.80 -11.96
C ALA A 88 7.14 -3.38 -11.40
N HIS A 89 8.02 -4.35 -11.13
CA HIS A 89 9.40 -4.08 -10.74
C HIS A 89 10.17 -3.30 -11.80
N LYS A 90 10.11 -3.72 -13.07
CA LYS A 90 10.78 -3.02 -14.19
C LYS A 90 10.32 -1.56 -14.31
N ARG A 91 9.00 -1.31 -14.25
CA ARG A 91 8.44 0.06 -14.29
C ARG A 91 8.91 0.90 -13.12
N ARG A 92 9.01 0.30 -11.92
CA ARG A 92 9.50 0.99 -10.73
C ARG A 92 10.98 1.35 -10.87
N GLU A 93 11.80 0.43 -11.37
CA GLU A 93 13.23 0.67 -11.62
C GLU A 93 13.42 1.78 -12.65
N GLU A 94 12.72 1.73 -13.79
CA GLU A 94 12.76 2.78 -14.82
C GLU A 94 12.41 4.17 -14.25
N TYR A 95 11.39 4.25 -13.39
CA TYR A 95 11.01 5.51 -12.73
C TYR A 95 12.08 6.00 -11.73
N VAL A 96 12.70 5.10 -10.97
CA VAL A 96 13.77 5.46 -10.03
C VAL A 96 15.00 5.96 -10.81
N ASP A 97 15.38 5.29 -11.89
CA ASP A 97 16.48 5.70 -12.75
C ASP A 97 16.26 7.09 -13.37
N GLU A 98 15.04 7.37 -13.83
CA GLU A 98 14.66 8.70 -14.34
C GLU A 98 14.75 9.78 -13.26
N LEU A 99 14.30 9.47 -12.04
CA LEU A 99 14.36 10.39 -10.91
C LEU A 99 15.81 10.67 -10.49
N ASP A 100 16.64 9.63 -10.42
CA ASP A 100 18.06 9.75 -10.09
C ASP A 100 18.78 10.59 -11.15
N LEU A 101 18.49 10.37 -12.44
CA LEU A 101 19.03 11.17 -13.52
C LEU A 101 18.64 12.65 -13.41
N ALA A 102 17.39 12.94 -13.07
CA ALA A 102 16.91 14.31 -12.87
C ALA A 102 17.62 14.99 -11.69
N GLN A 103 17.79 14.29 -10.56
CA GLN A 103 18.52 14.82 -9.40
C GLN A 103 19.98 15.10 -9.73
N MET A 104 20.64 14.21 -10.47
CA MET A 104 22.02 14.42 -10.90
C MET A 104 22.14 15.63 -11.85
N LEU A 105 21.16 15.81 -12.76
CA LEU A 105 21.10 16.96 -13.65
C LEU A 105 20.97 18.27 -12.86
N ASP A 106 20.09 18.32 -11.87
CA ASP A 106 19.90 19.49 -11.01
C ASP A 106 21.18 19.83 -10.25
N ALA A 107 21.83 18.84 -9.66
CA ALA A 107 23.11 19.04 -8.97
C ALA A 107 24.19 19.57 -9.92
N LYS A 108 24.23 19.09 -11.18
CA LYS A 108 25.16 19.57 -12.21
C LYS A 108 24.83 21.00 -12.65
N ASN A 109 23.56 21.31 -12.87
CA ASN A 109 23.10 22.64 -13.26
C ASN A 109 23.37 23.67 -12.17
N ALA A 110 23.16 23.33 -10.89
CA ALA A 110 23.54 24.19 -9.76
C ALA A 110 25.06 24.49 -9.74
N ARG A 111 25.91 23.52 -10.11
CA ARG A 111 27.37 23.76 -10.26
C ARG A 111 27.70 24.64 -11.46
N ARG A 112 26.98 24.47 -12.58
CA ARG A 112 27.18 25.26 -13.82
C ARG A 112 26.80 26.72 -13.63
N LEU A 113 25.66 26.98 -13.00
CA LEU A 113 25.18 28.33 -12.69
C LEU A 113 26.16 29.09 -11.80
N ARG A 114 26.72 28.44 -10.76
CA ARG A 114 27.80 29.02 -9.93
C ARG A 114 29.05 29.40 -10.72
N LYS A 115 29.29 28.75 -11.85
CA LYS A 115 30.42 29.03 -12.76
C LYS A 115 30.03 29.95 -13.92
N GLY A 116 28.84 30.57 -13.89
CA GLY A 116 28.33 31.44 -14.96
C GLY A 116 28.02 30.71 -16.27
N LYS A 117 27.90 29.37 -16.25
CA LYS A 117 27.57 28.56 -17.43
C LYS A 117 26.06 28.35 -17.52
N PRO A 118 25.47 28.31 -18.74
CA PRO A 118 24.05 28.04 -18.92
C PRO A 118 23.69 26.62 -18.44
N PRO A 119 22.45 26.41 -17.96
CA PRO A 119 21.95 25.09 -17.57
C PRO A 119 21.94 24.14 -18.76
N MET A 120 22.10 22.86 -18.47
CA MET A 120 22.13 21.75 -19.42
C MET A 120 20.74 21.12 -19.49
N THR A 121 20.33 20.67 -20.68
CA THR A 121 19.08 19.92 -20.87
C THR A 121 19.26 18.46 -20.44
N LEU A 122 18.13 17.76 -20.22
CA LEU A 122 18.14 16.32 -19.89
C LEU A 122 18.77 15.49 -21.02
N GLU A 123 18.43 15.79 -22.27
CA GLU A 123 18.93 15.07 -23.44
C GLU A 123 20.44 15.24 -23.63
N ASP A 124 20.96 16.46 -23.47
CA ASP A 124 22.41 16.67 -23.53
C ASP A 124 23.11 15.98 -22.36
N TYR A 125 22.47 15.93 -21.19
CA TYR A 125 23.04 15.29 -20.01
C TYR A 125 23.16 13.78 -20.18
N LYS A 126 22.10 13.13 -20.69
CA LYS A 126 22.12 11.71 -21.10
C LYS A 126 23.26 11.43 -22.07
N ARG A 127 23.37 12.21 -23.15
CA ARG A 127 24.46 12.11 -24.14
C ARG A 127 25.85 12.24 -23.52
N SER A 128 25.99 13.01 -22.43
CA SER A 128 27.28 13.16 -21.73
C SER A 128 27.65 11.99 -20.84
N ILE A 129 26.67 11.17 -20.42
CA ILE A 129 26.88 9.96 -19.60
C ILE A 129 27.15 8.76 -20.50
N ASP A 130 26.39 8.60 -21.59
CA ASP A 130 26.46 7.44 -22.47
C ASP A 130 27.74 7.39 -23.33
N GLY A 131 28.51 8.49 -23.39
CA GLY A 131 29.72 8.60 -24.22
C GLY A 131 29.41 8.64 -25.73
N PRO A 132 30.35 9.05 -26.58
CA PRO A 132 30.18 8.92 -28.02
C PRO A 132 30.25 7.43 -28.40
N LEU A 133 29.20 6.92 -29.06
CA LEU A 133 29.22 5.62 -29.75
C LEU A 133 30.36 5.54 -30.77
#